data_AF-A0A9E4ES21-F1
#
_entry.id   AF-A0A9E4ES21-F1
#
_cell.length_a   1.000
_cell.length_b   1.000
_cell.length_c   1.000
_cell.angle_alpha   90.00
_cell.angle_beta   90.00
_cell.angle_gamma   90.00
#
_symmetry.space_group_name_H-M   'P 1'
#
loop_
_entity.id
_entity.type
_entity.pdbx_description
1 polymer ?
#
loop_
_entity_poly.entity_id
_entity_poly.type
_entity_poly.pdbx_seq_one_letter_code
_entity_poly.pdbx_strand_id
1 'polypeptide(L)'
;MPNADSPPGKDSITVFREGRSRAREFENEPSSTVRQAHAFLDAIENRREARNPPEDALLDVEIAEAISVSAREQRTVALAEISTGESV
;
A
#
# COMPACT_ATOMS: atom_id res chain seq x y z
N MET A 1 -21.61 12.70 26.15
CA MET A 1 -21.99 13.27 24.84
C MET A 1 -20.82 14.16 24.42
N PRO A 2 -20.02 13.81 23.40
CA PRO A 2 -18.97 14.72 22.93
C PRO A 2 -19.63 15.87 22.16
N ASN A 3 -19.29 17.11 22.54
CA ASN A 3 -19.78 18.33 21.92
C ASN A 3 -19.28 18.45 20.47
N ALA A 4 -20.14 18.94 19.59
CA ALA A 4 -19.86 19.16 18.17
C ALA A 4 -18.82 20.27 17.88
N ASP A 5 -18.31 20.94 18.91
CA ASP A 5 -17.45 22.13 18.81
C ASP A 5 -15.98 21.90 19.21
N SER A 6 -15.57 20.66 19.48
CA SER A 6 -14.14 20.38 19.67
C SER A 6 -13.44 20.31 18.30
N PRO A 7 -12.29 20.99 18.10
CA PRO A 7 -11.55 20.88 16.86
C PRO A 7 -11.19 19.41 16.61
N PRO A 8 -11.27 18.93 15.34
CA PRO A 8 -10.89 17.57 15.01
C PRO A 8 -9.49 17.27 15.56
N GLY A 9 -9.35 16.17 16.30
CA GLY A 9 -8.04 15.68 16.74
C GLY A 9 -7.11 15.47 15.53
N LYS A 10 -5.79 15.49 15.76
CA LYS A 10 -4.75 15.40 14.71
C LYS A 10 -4.99 14.27 13.70
N ASP A 11 -5.62 13.18 14.16
CA ASP A 11 -5.95 11.99 13.38
C ASP A 11 -7.47 11.82 13.26
N SER A 12 -8.15 12.81 12.69
CA SER A 12 -9.59 12.68 12.43
C SER A 12 -9.99 13.26 11.08
N ILE A 13 -11.03 12.67 10.50
CA ILE A 13 -11.70 13.18 9.30
C ILE A 13 -13.13 13.56 9.65
N THR A 14 -13.55 14.75 9.23
CA THR A 14 -14.95 15.18 9.32
C THR A 14 -15.62 14.99 7.96
N VAL A 15 -16.65 14.16 7.92
CA VAL A 15 -17.45 13.92 6.71
C VAL A 15 -18.75 14.72 6.80
N PHE A 16 -19.06 15.47 5.75
CA PHE A 16 -20.29 16.25 5.63
C PHE A 16 -21.27 15.58 4.64
N ARG A 17 -22.51 15.34 5.06
CA ARG A 17 -23.57 14.78 4.21
C ARG A 17 -24.93 15.33 4.62
N GLU A 18 -25.70 15.82 3.65
CA GLU A 18 -27.09 16.30 3.85
C GLU A 18 -27.25 17.30 5.02
N GLY A 19 -26.33 18.25 5.12
CA GLY A 19 -26.35 19.26 6.20
C GLY A 19 -25.96 18.74 7.59
N ARG A 20 -25.50 17.49 7.69
CA ARG A 20 -24.95 16.90 8.92
C ARG A 20 -23.45 16.67 8.78
N SER A 21 -22.72 16.87 9.86
CA SER A 21 -21.30 16.51 9.97
C SER A 21 -21.14 15.31 10.91
N ARG A 22 -20.19 14.43 10.59
CA ARG A 22 -19.74 13.36 11.47
C ARG A 22 -18.22 13.33 11.48
N ALA A 23 -17.64 13.61 12.64
CA ALA A 23 -16.22 13.38 12.88
C ALA A 23 -15.99 11.88 13.10
N ARG A 24 -14.97 11.34 12.43
CA ARG A 24 -14.42 10.02 12.69
C ARG A 24 -12.99 10.21 13.17
N GLU A 25 -12.76 9.86 14.42
CA GLU A 25 -11.43 9.77 14.99
C GLU A 25 -10.80 8.45 14.55
N PHE A 26 -9.56 8.53 14.08
CA PHE A 26 -8.69 7.37 13.93
C PHE A 26 -7.92 7.25 15.24
N GLU A 27 -7.89 6.05 15.81
CA GLU A 27 -6.97 5.79 16.92
C GLU A 27 -5.54 6.09 16.44
N ASN A 28 -4.63 6.42 17.37
CA ASN A 28 -3.20 6.58 17.12
C ASN A 28 -2.58 5.25 16.69
N GLU A 29 -3.03 4.70 15.56
CA GLU A 29 -2.40 3.55 14.94
C GLU A 29 -0.97 3.97 14.56
N PRO A 30 0.02 3.12 14.80
CA PRO A 30 1.37 3.41 14.33
C PRO A 30 1.32 3.66 12.82
N SER A 31 2.09 4.62 12.33
CA SER A 31 2.16 4.90 10.90
C SER A 31 2.47 3.63 10.11
N SER A 32 2.11 3.60 8.82
CA SER A 32 2.43 2.46 7.95
C SER A 32 3.92 2.07 8.03
N THR A 33 4.82 3.05 8.09
CA THR A 33 6.26 2.85 8.28
C THR A 33 6.59 2.15 9.60
N VAL A 34 6.00 2.58 10.72
CA VAL A 34 6.23 1.96 12.03
C VAL A 34 5.69 0.53 12.05
N ARG A 35 4.50 0.29 11.48
CA ARG A 35 3.93 -1.07 11.37
C ARG A 35 4.81 -1.99 10.51
N GLN A 36 5.35 -1.48 9.41
CA GLN A 36 6.24 -2.24 8.54
C GLN A 36 7.57 -2.57 9.24
N ALA A 37 8.15 -1.63 9.98
CA ALA A 37 9.35 -1.86 10.78
C ALA A 37 9.13 -2.95 11.84
N HIS A 38 8.01 -2.90 12.57
CA HIS A 38 7.66 -3.96 13.52
C HIS A 38 7.51 -5.32 12.86
N ALA A 39 6.81 -5.41 11.73
CA ALA A 39 6.63 -6.66 11.00
C ALA A 39 7.97 -7.24 10.49
N PHE A 40 8.90 -6.39 10.07
CA PHE A 40 10.24 -6.81 9.65
C PHE A 40 11.06 -7.37 10.81
N LEU A 41 11.06 -6.68 11.97
CA LEU A 41 11.77 -7.14 13.16
C LEU A 41 11.21 -8.47 13.69
N ASP A 42 9.88 -8.62 13.72
CA ASP A 42 9.21 -9.87 14.13
C ASP A 42 9.61 -11.05 13.23
N ALA A 43 9.70 -10.83 11.91
CA ALA A 43 10.14 -11.86 10.96
C ALA A 43 11.59 -12.32 11.24
N ILE A 44 12.50 -11.39 11.54
CA ILE A 44 13.89 -11.70 11.90
C ILE A 44 13.95 -12.49 13.21
N GLU A 45 13.28 -12.01 14.25
CA GLU A 45 13.30 -12.62 15.59
C GLU A 45 12.78 -14.06 15.55
N ASN A 46 11.72 -14.30 14.80
CA ASN A 46 11.09 -15.62 14.69
C ASN A 46 11.65 -16.50 13.56
N ARG A 47 12.65 -16.01 12.80
CA ARG A 47 13.18 -16.68 11.59
C ARG A 47 12.09 -17.10 10.60
N ARG A 48 11.13 -16.21 10.38
CA ARG A 48 10.02 -16.38 9.45
C ARG A 48 10.24 -15.55 8.20
N GLU A 49 9.50 -15.89 7.16
CA GLU A 49 9.43 -15.09 5.95
C GLU A 49 8.86 -13.70 6.27
N ALA A 50 9.45 -12.66 5.67
CA ALA A 50 8.94 -11.31 5.81
C ALA A 50 7.60 -11.17 5.08
N ARG A 51 6.73 -10.25 5.55
CA ARG A 51 5.40 -10.05 4.95
C ARG A 51 5.46 -9.65 3.47
N ASN A 52 6.48 -8.87 3.10
CA ASN A 52 6.75 -8.46 1.72
C ASN A 52 8.21 -8.83 1.42
N PRO A 53 8.48 -10.05 0.95
CA PRO A 53 9.82 -10.46 0.60
C PRO A 53 10.28 -9.76 -0.70
N PRO A 54 11.59 -9.76 -1.03
CA PRO A 54 12.11 -9.02 -2.19
C PRO A 54 11.44 -9.38 -3.52
N GLU A 55 10.93 -10.59 -3.66
CA GLU A 55 10.24 -11.12 -4.84
C GLU A 55 8.98 -10.31 -5.17
N ASP A 56 8.27 -9.77 -4.18
CA ASP A 56 7.10 -8.90 -4.40
C ASP A 56 7.49 -7.64 -5.17
N ALA A 57 8.64 -7.04 -4.82
CA ALA A 57 9.12 -5.84 -5.49
C ALA A 57 9.62 -6.13 -6.91
N LEU A 58 10.15 -7.33 -7.17
CA LEU A 58 10.51 -7.76 -8.52
C LEU A 58 9.25 -7.92 -9.38
N LEU A 59 8.20 -8.54 -8.85
CA LEU A 59 6.93 -8.68 -9.54
C LEU A 59 6.29 -7.32 -9.89
N ASP A 60 6.37 -6.33 -8.98
CA ASP A 60 5.89 -4.97 -9.25
C ASP A 60 6.61 -4.34 -10.46
N VAL A 61 7.92 -4.56 -10.60
CA VAL A 61 8.71 -4.08 -11.73
C VAL A 61 8.31 -4.79 -13.04
N GLU A 62 8.16 -6.11 -13.01
CA GLU A 62 7.73 -6.91 -14.17
C GLU A 62 6.34 -6.46 -14.67
N ILE A 63 5.42 -6.19 -13.75
CA ILE A 63 4.08 -5.67 -14.08
C ILE A 63 4.19 -4.28 -14.71
N ALA A 64 5.00 -3.38 -14.14
CA ALA A 64 5.20 -2.04 -14.68
C ALA A 64 5.78 -2.07 -16.11
N GLU A 65 6.70 -3.00 -16.37
CA GLU A 65 7.25 -3.23 -17.70
C GLU A 65 6.18 -3.78 -18.67
N ALA A 66 5.41 -4.79 -18.26
CA ALA A 66 4.32 -5.34 -19.07
C ALA A 66 3.29 -4.28 -19.47
N ILE A 67 2.91 -3.41 -18.53
CA ILE A 67 2.01 -2.27 -18.79
C ILE A 67 2.63 -1.33 -19.83
N SER A 68 3.91 -1.03 -19.70
CA SER A 68 4.63 -0.13 -20.61
C SER A 68 4.70 -0.70 -22.02
N VAL A 69 5.03 -1.99 -22.16
CA VAL A 69 5.06 -2.71 -23.44
C VAL A 69 3.66 -2.77 -24.05
N SER A 70 2.67 -3.15 -23.25
CA SER A 70 1.27 -3.25 -23.69
C SER A 70 0.75 -1.91 -24.23
N ALA A 71 1.03 -0.81 -23.53
CA ALA A 71 0.65 0.52 -23.97
C ALA A 71 1.34 0.93 -25.27
N ARG A 72 2.64 0.62 -25.41
CA ARG A 72 3.42 0.93 -26.62
C ARG A 72 2.94 0.13 -27.84
N GLU A 73 2.65 -1.14 -27.65
CA GLU A 73 2.38 -2.09 -28.75
C GLU A 73 0.89 -2.31 -29.00
N GLN A 74 0.00 -1.74 -28.17
CA GLN A 74 -1.45 -1.88 -28.27
C GLN A 74 -1.90 -3.35 -28.29
N ARG A 75 -1.22 -4.19 -27.51
CA ARG A 75 -1.52 -5.63 -27.38
C ARG A 75 -1.52 -6.07 -25.92
N THR A 76 -2.18 -7.18 -25.64
CA THR A 76 -2.02 -7.88 -24.37
C THR A 76 -0.62 -8.52 -24.30
N VAL A 77 0.04 -8.37 -23.15
CA VAL A 77 1.37 -8.93 -22.86
C VAL A 77 1.22 -9.84 -21.65
N ALA A 78 1.65 -11.10 -21.76
CA ALA A 78 1.72 -12.00 -20.62
C ALA A 78 2.97 -11.70 -19.78
N LEU A 79 2.87 -11.76 -18.45
CA LEU A 79 4.03 -11.52 -17.56
C LEU A 79 5.22 -12.46 -17.84
N ALA A 80 4.93 -13.70 -18.26
CA ALA A 80 5.95 -14.67 -18.65
C ALA A 80 6.82 -14.21 -19.85
N GLU A 81 6.33 -13.31 -20.70
CA GLU A 81 7.11 -12.71 -21.80
C GLU A 81 8.13 -11.68 -21.30
N ILE A 82 7.90 -11.09 -20.13
CA ILE A 82 8.78 -10.08 -19.52
C ILE A 82 9.90 -10.75 -18.73
N SER A 83 9.58 -11.79 -17.96
CA SER A 83 10.57 -12.53 -17.16
C SER A 83 11.63 -13.28 -18.01
N THR A 84 11.40 -13.45 -19.32
CA THR A 84 12.31 -14.13 -20.26
C THR A 84 13.31 -13.20 -20.97
N GLY A 85 13.68 -12.08 -20.36
CA GLY A 85 14.74 -11.20 -20.86
C GLY A 85 16.14 -11.86 -20.87
N GLU A 86 16.35 -12.94 -21.63
CA GLU A 86 17.66 -13.28 -22.16
C GLU A 86 18.14 -12.07 -22.98
N SER A 87 19.25 -11.49 -22.53
CA SER A 87 19.99 -10.49 -23.27
C SER A 87 20.32 -11.04 -24.66
N VAL A 88 19.80 -10.41 -25.71
CA VAL A 88 20.33 -10.57 -27.07
C VAL A 88 21.65 -9.84 -27.18
#